data_AF-A0A947FB27-F1
#
_entry.id   AF-A0A947FB27-F1
#
_cell.length_a   1.000
_cell.length_b   1.000
_cell.length_c   1.000
_cell.angle_alpha   90.00
_cell.angle_beta   90.00
_cell.angle_gamma   90.00
#
_symmetry.space_group_name_H-M   'P 1'
#
loop_
_entity.id
_entity.type
_entity.pdbx_description
1 polymer ?
#
loop_
_entity_poly.entity_id
_entity_poly.type
_entity_poly.pdbx_seq_one_letter_code
_entity_poly.pdbx_strand_id
1 'polypeptide(L)'
;MIQNYEPGTVSAVPEGQFYMCCLNDGSFIALSRNCTHLGCSVPWDEKKQTFVCPCHGSTFDQTGKVLTPPAIRPLDYFPVRIENGLLRVDISTPLKRLAFDPSQPYECNMSENHQNSKTQKDSPRN
;
A
#
# COMPACT_ATOMS: atom_id res chain seq x y z
N MET A 1 -5.36 -8.02 -12.57
CA MET A 1 -5.47 -6.88 -13.50
C MET A 1 -5.83 -5.64 -12.68
N ILE A 2 -5.36 -4.46 -13.07
CA ILE A 2 -5.71 -3.20 -12.39
C ILE A 2 -7.23 -2.94 -12.37
N GLN A 3 -7.93 -3.34 -13.42
CA GLN A 3 -9.38 -3.22 -13.59
C GLN A 3 -10.19 -4.01 -12.54
N ASN A 4 -9.56 -4.84 -11.72
CA ASN A 4 -10.24 -5.58 -10.65
C ASN A 4 -10.41 -4.74 -9.38
N TYR A 5 -9.87 -3.52 -9.33
CA TYR A 5 -9.91 -2.65 -8.17
C TYR A 5 -10.68 -1.38 -8.51
N GLU A 6 -11.79 -1.17 -7.81
CA GLU A 6 -12.61 0.03 -7.95
C GLU A 6 -12.07 1.16 -7.06
N PRO A 7 -12.04 2.42 -7.53
CA PRO A 7 -11.68 3.56 -6.71
C PRO A 7 -12.48 3.65 -5.41
N GLY A 8 -11.80 3.99 -4.31
CA GLY A 8 -12.40 4.06 -2.98
C GLY A 8 -12.56 2.73 -2.26
N THR A 9 -11.99 1.63 -2.78
CA THR A 9 -12.09 0.31 -2.15
C THR A 9 -10.83 -0.13 -1.40
N VAL A 10 -11.01 -1.06 -0.46
CA VAL A 10 -9.93 -1.76 0.25
C VAL A 10 -10.12 -3.25 0.04
N SER A 11 -9.13 -3.90 -0.57
CA SER A 11 -9.15 -5.33 -0.87
C SER A 11 -8.10 -6.06 -0.03
N ALA A 12 -8.52 -7.04 0.77
CA ALA A 12 -7.58 -7.91 1.46
C ALA A 12 -6.84 -8.81 0.46
N VAL A 13 -5.52 -8.95 0.62
CA VAL A 13 -4.69 -9.90 -0.14
C VAL A 13 -4.04 -10.88 0.85
N PRO A 14 -4.74 -11.97 1.23
CA PRO A 14 -4.27 -12.89 2.27
C PRO A 14 -2.93 -13.55 1.95
N GLU A 15 -2.69 -13.91 0.69
CA GLU A 15 -1.47 -14.59 0.25
C GLU A 15 -0.23 -13.70 0.43
N GLY A 16 -0.40 -12.39 0.28
CA GLY A 16 0.66 -11.38 0.46
C GLY A 16 0.69 -10.74 1.84
N GLN A 17 -0.27 -11.03 2.72
CA GLN A 17 -0.41 -10.42 4.06
C GLN A 17 -0.48 -8.87 4.03
N PHE A 18 -1.17 -8.31 3.03
CA PHE A 18 -1.37 -6.86 2.89
C PHE A 18 -2.82 -6.52 2.49
N TYR A 19 -3.15 -5.23 2.51
CA TYR A 19 -4.36 -4.67 1.92
C TYR A 19 -4.01 -3.85 0.69
N MET A 20 -4.66 -4.12 -0.43
CA MET A 20 -4.62 -3.25 -1.60
C MET A 20 -5.69 -2.18 -1.44
N CYS A 21 -5.27 -0.93 -1.26
CA CYS A 21 -6.19 0.21 -1.14
C CYS A 21 -6.15 0.98 -2.46
N CYS A 22 -7.31 1.08 -3.12
CA CYS A 22 -7.50 1.93 -4.28
C CYS A 22 -8.19 3.22 -3.79
N LEU A 23 -7.48 4.34 -3.83
CA LEU A 23 -8.00 5.62 -3.36
C LEU A 23 -8.99 6.22 -4.37
N ASN A 24 -9.72 7.25 -3.95
CA ASN A 24 -10.76 7.86 -4.79
C ASN A 24 -10.23 8.50 -6.08
N ASP A 25 -8.96 8.91 -6.08
CA ASP A 25 -8.26 9.44 -7.26
C ASP A 25 -7.71 8.34 -8.19
N GLY A 26 -7.95 7.06 -7.87
CA GLY A 26 -7.45 5.91 -8.62
C GLY A 26 -5.99 5.54 -8.33
N SER A 27 -5.35 6.19 -7.36
CA SER A 27 -4.02 5.79 -6.88
C SER A 27 -4.11 4.53 -6.01
N PHE A 28 -2.98 3.82 -5.90
CA PHE A 28 -2.89 2.55 -5.17
C PHE A 28 -1.88 2.61 -4.04
N ILE A 29 -2.22 2.01 -2.91
CA ILE A 29 -1.26 1.76 -1.84
C ILE A 29 -1.46 0.35 -1.26
N ALA A 30 -0.37 -0.41 -1.20
CA ALA A 30 -0.36 -1.74 -0.58
C ALA A 30 0.05 -1.60 0.89
N LEU A 31 -0.92 -1.57 1.80
CA LEU A 31 -0.68 -1.38 3.23
C LEU A 31 -0.42 -2.70 3.95
N SER A 32 0.59 -2.68 4.83
CA SER A 32 0.84 -3.76 5.77
C SER A 32 -0.33 -3.95 6.72
N ARG A 33 -0.61 -5.21 7.06
CA ARG A 33 -1.60 -5.57 8.06
C ARG A 33 -1.09 -5.38 9.49
N ASN A 34 0.19 -5.04 9.67
CA ASN A 34 0.80 -4.99 11.00
C ASN A 34 0.64 -3.60 11.62
N CYS A 35 -0.01 -3.56 12.78
CA CYS A 35 -0.16 -2.35 13.58
C CYS A 35 1.21 -1.78 13.95
N THR A 36 1.42 -0.50 13.72
CA THR A 36 2.70 0.17 14.06
C THR A 36 2.89 0.44 15.54
N HIS A 37 1.89 0.15 16.38
CA HIS A 37 2.03 0.13 17.83
C HIS A 37 2.87 -1.08 18.28
N LEU A 38 2.33 -2.31 18.15
CA LEU A 38 2.96 -3.55 18.67
C LEU A 38 2.85 -4.75 17.70
N GLY A 39 2.49 -4.53 16.43
CA GLY A 39 2.55 -5.55 15.39
C GLY A 39 1.32 -6.44 15.22
N CYS A 40 0.24 -6.26 15.98
CA CYS A 40 -1.01 -7.00 15.77
C CYS A 40 -1.56 -6.82 14.35
N SER A 41 -2.25 -7.84 13.81
CA SER A 41 -3.03 -7.68 12.57
C SER A 41 -4.11 -6.62 12.74
N VAL A 42 -4.25 -5.72 11.76
CA VAL A 42 -5.21 -4.63 11.74
C VAL A 42 -6.20 -4.85 10.58
N PRO A 43 -7.42 -5.34 10.86
CA PRO A 43 -8.45 -5.50 9.84
C PRO A 43 -9.04 -4.16 9.36
N TRP A 44 -9.53 -4.15 8.13
CA TRP A 44 -10.42 -3.10 7.61
C TRP A 44 -11.85 -3.30 8.13
N ASP A 45 -12.47 -2.23 8.63
CA ASP A 45 -13.89 -2.17 9.02
C ASP A 45 -14.67 -1.41 7.94
N GLU A 46 -15.43 -2.15 7.13
CA GLU A 46 -16.23 -1.58 6.03
C GLU A 46 -17.30 -0.59 6.50
N LYS A 47 -17.83 -0.74 7.71
CA LYS A 47 -18.87 0.19 8.19
C LYS A 47 -18.27 1.52 8.60
N LYS A 48 -17.08 1.47 9.18
CA LYS A 48 -16.37 2.67 9.65
C LYS A 48 -15.45 3.27 8.59
N GLN A 49 -15.19 2.56 7.50
CA GLN A 49 -14.22 2.93 6.47
C GLN A 49 -12.84 3.26 7.09
N THR A 50 -12.41 2.43 8.04
CA THR A 50 -11.13 2.57 8.75
C THR A 50 -10.52 1.21 9.06
N PHE A 51 -9.20 1.17 9.18
CA PHE A 51 -8.51 0.06 9.79
C PHE A 51 -8.62 0.16 11.31
N VAL A 52 -9.00 -0.92 11.99
CA VAL A 52 -9.25 -0.91 13.44
C VAL A 52 -8.42 -2.01 14.10
N CYS A 53 -7.42 -1.63 14.92
CA CYS A 53 -6.60 -2.59 15.64
C CYS A 53 -7.36 -3.15 16.86
N PRO A 54 -7.67 -4.45 16.92
CA PRO A 54 -8.46 -5.03 18.01
C PRO A 54 -7.68 -5.13 19.33
N CYS A 55 -6.35 -5.02 19.30
CA CYS A 55 -5.52 -5.17 20.50
C CYS A 55 -5.64 -3.96 21.46
N HIS A 56 -5.51 -2.75 20.93
CA HIS A 56 -5.44 -1.51 21.74
C HIS A 56 -6.22 -0.34 21.15
N GLY A 57 -7.01 -0.57 20.09
CA GLY A 57 -7.92 0.44 19.56
C GLY A 57 -7.29 1.50 18.64
N SER A 58 -6.02 1.37 18.24
CA SER A 58 -5.47 2.25 17.20
C SER A 58 -6.28 2.14 15.91
N THR A 59 -6.61 3.27 15.31
CA THR A 59 -7.33 3.31 14.03
C THR A 59 -6.53 4.05 12.98
N PHE A 60 -6.73 3.66 11.72
CA PHE A 60 -6.07 4.27 10.57
C PHE A 60 -7.08 4.49 9.45
N ASP A 61 -6.90 5.54 8.65
CA ASP A 61 -7.71 5.76 7.45
C ASP A 61 -7.29 4.82 6.30
N GLN A 62 -7.97 4.92 5.16
CA GLN A 62 -7.68 4.13 3.95
C GLN A 62 -6.24 4.28 3.43
N THR A 63 -5.56 5.39 3.75
CA THR A 63 -4.16 5.64 3.39
C THR A 63 -3.17 5.10 4.43
N GLY A 64 -3.68 4.51 5.51
CA GLY A 64 -2.91 4.02 6.64
C GLY A 64 -2.46 5.11 7.61
N LYS A 65 -2.93 6.36 7.46
CA LYS A 65 -2.64 7.45 8.39
C LYS A 65 -3.34 7.19 9.72
N VAL A 66 -2.64 7.45 10.83
CA VAL A 66 -3.21 7.31 12.18
C VAL A 66 -4.37 8.29 12.36
N LEU A 67 -5.51 7.76 12.82
CA LEU A 67 -6.67 8.53 13.26
C LEU A 67 -6.81 8.51 14.79
N THR A 68 -6.51 7.38 15.43
CA THR A 68 -6.60 7.23 16.89
C THR A 68 -5.34 6.54 17.43
N PRO A 69 -4.68 7.09 18.48
CA PRO A 69 -3.55 6.46 19.16
C PRO A 69 -3.99 5.14 19.85
N PRO A 70 -3.08 4.26 20.33
CA PRO A 70 -1.66 4.48 20.67
C PRO A 70 -0.63 4.49 19.53
N ALA A 71 -0.94 4.00 18.32
CA ALA A 71 -0.02 4.12 17.21
C ALA A 71 0.35 5.60 16.96
N ILE A 72 1.63 5.90 16.79
CA ILE A 72 2.12 7.28 16.58
C ILE A 72 2.61 7.53 15.15
N ARG A 73 2.60 6.50 14.30
CA ARG A 73 3.04 6.57 12.90
C ARG A 73 2.11 5.76 11.99
N PRO A 74 1.97 6.12 10.70
CA PRO A 74 1.10 5.42 9.75
C PRO A 74 1.48 3.95 9.55
N LEU A 75 0.56 3.14 9.04
CA LEU A 75 0.83 1.77 8.59
C LEU A 75 1.92 1.74 7.52
N ASP A 76 2.87 0.81 7.68
CA ASP A 76 3.91 0.53 6.69
C ASP A 76 3.28 0.06 5.37
N TYR A 77 4.00 0.20 4.27
CA TYR A 77 3.48 -0.12 2.94
C TYR A 77 4.51 -0.88 2.11
N PHE A 78 4.05 -1.51 1.04
CA PHE A 78 4.90 -2.23 0.11
C PHE A 78 5.00 -1.45 -1.21
N PRO A 79 6.17 -1.46 -1.87
CA PRO A 79 6.32 -0.87 -3.20
C PRO A 79 5.32 -1.49 -4.18
N VAL A 80 4.60 -0.64 -4.90
CA VAL A 80 3.67 -1.03 -5.96
C VAL A 80 4.23 -0.60 -7.31
N ARG A 81 4.04 -1.43 -8.33
CA ARG A 81 4.34 -1.12 -9.73
C ARG A 81 3.23 -1.65 -10.63
N ILE A 82 3.00 -0.97 -11.74
CA ILE A 82 2.09 -1.45 -12.78
C ILE A 82 2.93 -1.81 -14.01
N GLU A 83 2.82 -3.05 -14.47
CA GLU A 83 3.50 -3.54 -15.66
C GLU A 83 2.50 -4.26 -16.54
N ASN A 84 2.30 -3.79 -17.77
CA ASN A 84 1.35 -4.38 -18.73
C ASN A 84 -0.08 -4.54 -18.17
N GLY A 85 -0.56 -3.56 -17.39
CA GLY A 85 -1.88 -3.61 -16.74
C GLY A 85 -1.98 -4.57 -15.54
N LEU A 86 -0.88 -5.20 -15.15
CA LEU A 86 -0.77 -6.02 -13.94
C LEU A 86 -0.18 -5.19 -12.81
N LEU A 87 -0.93 -5.11 -11.71
CA LEU A 87 -0.45 -4.54 -10.46
C LEU A 87 0.45 -5.56 -9.76
N ARG A 88 1.70 -5.16 -9.49
CA ARG A 88 2.71 -5.94 -8.78
C ARG A 88 3.05 -5.26 -7.46
N VAL A 89 3.22 -6.06 -6.41
CA VAL A 89 3.58 -5.61 -5.06
C VAL A 89 4.85 -6.36 -4.64
N ASP A 90 5.86 -5.61 -4.21
CA ASP A 90 7.08 -6.21 -3.63
C ASP A 90 6.88 -6.42 -2.12
N ILE A 91 6.43 -7.62 -1.76
CA ILE A 91 6.19 -8.01 -0.36
C ILE A 91 7.47 -8.27 0.44
N SER A 92 8.63 -8.35 -0.22
CA SER A 92 9.91 -8.66 0.44
C SER A 92 10.50 -7.43 1.16
N THR A 93 10.08 -6.23 0.76
CA THR A 93 10.67 -4.97 1.21
C THR A 93 9.60 -4.01 1.76
N PRO A 94 9.03 -4.26 2.97
CA PRO A 94 8.13 -3.30 3.59
C PRO A 94 8.87 -1.98 3.88
N LEU A 95 8.30 -0.88 3.39
CA LEU A 95 8.78 0.47 3.61
C LEU A 95 8.15 1.04 4.88
N LYS A 96 9.03 1.41 5.83
CA LYS A 96 8.60 2.01 7.08
C LYS A 96 8.20 3.47 6.89
N ARG A 97 7.09 3.89 7.49
CA ARG A 97 6.66 5.29 7.50
C ARG A 97 6.95 5.93 8.85
N LEU A 98 7.70 7.04 8.83
CA LEU A 98 7.89 7.91 9.99
C LEU A 98 6.75 8.93 10.12
N ALA A 99 6.21 9.39 8.99
CA ALA A 99 5.08 10.31 8.91
C ALA A 99 4.23 9.98 7.67
N PHE A 100 3.02 10.55 7.62
CA PHE A 100 2.17 10.50 6.44
C PHE A 100 2.70 11.45 5.37
N ASP A 101 2.83 10.96 4.14
CA ASP A 101 3.22 11.75 2.96
C ASP A 101 2.22 11.45 1.81
N PRO A 102 1.54 12.46 1.24
CA PRO A 102 0.59 12.29 0.15
C PRO A 102 1.18 11.68 -1.14
N SER A 103 2.50 11.66 -1.32
CA SER A 103 3.18 11.06 -2.49
C SER A 103 3.39 9.54 -2.38
N GLN A 104 3.02 8.93 -1.24
CA GLN A 104 3.21 7.50 -0.99
C GLN A 104 2.28 6.58 -1.79
N PRO A 105 1.00 6.94 -2.06
CA PRO A 105 0.18 6.22 -3.03
C PRO A 105 0.78 6.30 -4.44
N TYR A 106 0.82 5.18 -5.14
CA TYR A 106 1.25 5.09 -6.52
C TYR A 106 0.13 5.57 -7.44
N GLU A 107 0.34 6.68 -8.15
CA GLU A 107 -0.59 7.19 -9.13
C GLU A 107 -0.61 6.29 -10.38
N CYS A 108 -1.79 5.82 -10.77
CA CYS A 108 -1.95 5.17 -12.06
C CYS A 108 -2.10 6.23 -13.15
N ASN A 109 -0.98 6.67 -13.74
CA ASN A 109 -1.02 7.37 -15.01
C ASN A 109 -1.51 6.40 -16.08
N MET A 110 -2.81 6.44 -16.38
CA MET A 110 -3.49 5.59 -17.39
C MET A 110 -2.92 5.77 -18.83
N SER A 111 -1.88 6.58 -19.01
CA SER A 111 -1.19 6.86 -20.27
C SER A 111 0.14 6.10 -20.46
N GLU A 112 0.74 5.47 -19.44
CA GLU A 112 2.05 4.80 -19.57
C GLU A 112 1.94 3.33 -19.99
N ASN A 113 1.18 3.09 -21.06
CA ASN A 113 1.30 1.89 -21.87
C ASN A 113 2.33 2.12 -22.99
N HIS A 114 3.62 2.21 -22.67
CA HIS A 114 4.71 1.76 -23.56
C HIS A 114 6.10 1.97 -22.93
N GLN A 115 6.83 0.86 -22.84
CA GLN A 115 8.30 0.78 -22.91
C GLN A 115 9.10 1.48 -21.81
N ASN A 116 9.61 0.67 -20.88
CA ASN A 116 11.05 0.68 -20.66
C ASN A 116 11.60 -0.71 -20.31
N SER A 117 11.68 -1.57 -21.33
CA SER A 117 12.79 -2.51 -21.43
C SER A 117 14.01 -1.73 -21.93
N LYS A 118 15.04 -1.59 -21.09
CA LYS A 118 16.47 -1.34 -21.39
C LYS A 118 17.08 -0.80 -20.09
N THR A 119 18.17 -1.30 -19.51
CA THR A 119 19.14 -2.34 -19.84
C THR A 119 20.01 -2.45 -18.59
N GLN A 120 20.32 -3.66 -18.14
CA GLN A 120 21.55 -3.89 -17.38
C GLN A 120 22.71 -3.37 -18.26
N LYS A 121 23.45 -2.39 -17.74
CA LYS A 121 24.80 -2.12 -18.23
C LYS A 121 25.76 -2.69 -17.22
N ASP A 122 26.21 -3.90 -17.51
CA ASP A 122 27.54 -4.33 -17.15
C ASP A 122 28.54 -3.25 -17.63
N SER A 123 29.45 -2.84 -16.76
CA SER A 123 30.66 -2.12 -17.18
C SER A 123 31.88 -2.92 -16.76
N PRO A 124 32.89 -3.01 -17.64
CA PRO A 124 33.97 -3.98 -17.54
C PRO A 124 35.13 -3.50 -16.68
N ARG A 125 35.95 -4.49 -16.28
CA ARG A 125 37.38 -4.46 -15.91
C ARG A 125 38.06 -3.09 -15.88
N ASN A 126 38.69 -2.81 -14.74
CA ASN A 126 40.04 -2.24 -14.72
C ASN A 126 41.02 -3.37 -14.39
#